data_AF-A0A0M0BSW0-F1
#
_entry.id   AF-A0A0M0BSW0-F1
#
_cell.length_a   1.000
_cell.length_b   1.000
_cell.length_c   1.000
_cell.angle_alpha   90.00
_cell.angle_beta   90.00
_cell.angle_gamma   90.00
#
_symmetry.space_group_name_H-M   'P 1'
#
loop_
_entity.id
_entity.type
_entity.pdbx_description
1 polymer ?
#
loop_
_entity_poly.entity_id
_entity_poly.type
_entity_poly.pdbx_seq_one_letter_code
_entity_poly.pdbx_strand_id
1 'polypeptide(L)'
;MLNVTVDATRKDLIHVLQSVQENYGYLSKESMRLVATNLGVSFSEVYGVATFYHQFRLQPPGTYVIQVCMGTGCHAKGNADNFEHLKLLLDLKPDQKLSKDKIFSLEAARCFGCCSLAPVIMVTDSTINDQRLFGHVNPKVLKKILGEYREKAKQKEIEQKCEMIVCQRK
;
A
#
# COMPACT_ATOMS: atom_id res chain seq x y z
N MET A 1 7.28 20.95 8.56
CA MET A 1 7.33 21.88 7.42
C MET A 1 7.74 21.08 6.20
N LEU A 2 6.91 21.03 5.16
CA LEU A 2 7.26 20.35 3.91
C LEU A 2 8.32 21.19 3.20
N ASN A 3 9.56 20.68 3.11
CA ASN A 3 10.65 21.27 2.33
C ASN A 3 10.39 21.04 0.82
N VAL A 4 9.35 21.67 0.28
CA VAL A 4 9.20 21.78 -1.17
C VAL A 4 10.20 22.82 -1.62
N THR A 5 11.24 22.38 -2.31
CA THR A 5 12.29 23.24 -2.87
C THR A 5 11.65 24.34 -3.71
N VAL A 6 12.11 25.57 -3.49
CA VAL A 6 11.52 26.85 -3.93
C VAL A 6 11.52 27.07 -5.46
N ASP A 7 11.93 26.07 -6.24
CA ASP A 7 12.02 26.05 -7.71
C ASP A 7 11.37 24.79 -8.32
N ALA A 8 10.35 24.21 -7.69
CA ALA A 8 9.66 23.05 -8.22
C ALA A 8 8.85 23.42 -9.47
N THR A 9 9.19 22.83 -10.61
CA THR A 9 8.48 23.04 -11.89
C THR A 9 7.50 21.91 -12.15
N ARG A 10 6.64 22.04 -13.17
CA ARG A 10 5.73 20.97 -13.63
C ARG A 10 6.43 19.62 -13.83
N LYS A 11 7.73 19.60 -14.13
CA LYS A 11 8.54 18.38 -14.31
C LYS A 11 8.74 17.62 -13.00
N ASP A 12 8.70 18.32 -11.87
CA ASP A 12 8.94 17.76 -10.54
C ASP A 12 7.66 17.23 -9.87
N LEU A 13 6.50 17.39 -10.53
CA LEU A 13 5.19 16.99 -9.99
C LEU A 13 5.17 15.53 -9.50
N ILE A 14 5.76 14.60 -10.25
CA ILE A 14 5.81 13.19 -9.87
C ILE A 14 6.64 13.00 -8.60
N HIS A 15 7.79 13.66 -8.50
CA HIS A 15 8.67 13.59 -7.32
C HIS A 15 8.00 14.19 -6.09
N VAL A 16 7.34 15.33 -6.23
CA VAL A 16 6.58 15.96 -5.13
C VAL A 16 5.45 15.06 -4.66
N LEU A 17 4.69 14.46 -5.59
CA LEU A 17 3.63 13.50 -5.24
C LEU A 17 4.19 12.24 -4.56
N GLN A 18 5.35 11.74 -4.99
CA GLN A 18 6.03 10.62 -4.33
C GLN A 18 6.40 10.99 -2.89
N SER A 19 7.04 12.13 -2.68
CA SER A 19 7.42 12.59 -1.34
C SER A 19 6.20 12.83 -0.42
N VAL A 20 5.11 13.35 -0.96
CA VAL A 20 3.84 13.49 -0.20
C VAL A 20 3.31 12.10 0.16
N GLN A 21 3.28 11.16 -0.77
CA GLN A 21 2.82 9.81 -0.50
C GLN A 21 3.72 9.08 0.50
N GLU A 22 5.04 9.27 0.48
CA GLU A 22 5.96 8.68 1.44
C GLU A 22 5.71 9.20 2.86
N ASN A 23 5.41 10.49 2.99
CA ASN A 23 5.14 11.12 4.29
C ASN A 23 3.74 10.81 4.84
N TYR A 24 2.72 10.70 3.99
CA TYR A 24 1.32 10.55 4.41
C TYR A 24 0.72 9.16 4.12
N GLY A 25 1.44 8.29 3.42
CA GLY A 25 1.02 6.94 3.00
C GLY A 25 0.07 6.90 1.79
N TYR A 26 -0.61 8.00 1.48
CA TYR A 26 -1.54 8.14 0.35
C TYR A 26 -1.72 9.62 -0.06
N LEU A 27 -2.28 9.84 -1.24
CA LEU A 27 -2.58 11.16 -1.79
C LEU A 27 -4.04 11.54 -1.52
N SER A 28 -4.26 12.33 -0.46
CA SER A 28 -5.57 12.92 -0.19
C SER A 28 -5.91 14.05 -1.17
N LYS A 29 -7.19 14.36 -1.35
CA LYS A 29 -7.62 15.50 -2.18
C LYS A 29 -7.04 16.82 -1.69
N GLU A 30 -6.95 16.99 -0.37
CA GLU A 30 -6.35 18.16 0.28
C GLU A 30 -4.86 18.27 -0.09
N SER A 31 -4.11 17.17 0.07
CA SER A 31 -2.69 17.11 -0.27
C SER A 31 -2.44 17.42 -1.75
N MET A 32 -3.26 16.86 -2.66
CA MET A 32 -3.14 17.14 -4.10
C MET A 32 -3.47 18.60 -4.44
N ARG A 33 -4.44 19.23 -3.76
CA ARG A 33 -4.72 20.66 -3.93
C ARG A 33 -3.54 21.52 -3.47
N LEU A 34 -2.93 21.18 -2.33
CA LEU A 34 -1.76 21.90 -1.82
C LEU A 34 -0.59 21.81 -2.81
N VAL A 35 -0.34 20.61 -3.35
CA VAL A 35 0.67 20.38 -4.40
C VAL A 35 0.36 21.22 -5.64
N ALA A 36 -0.90 21.23 -6.10
CA ALA A 36 -1.31 22.03 -7.26
C ALA A 36 -1.03 23.53 -7.06
N THR A 37 -1.41 24.08 -5.90
CA THR A 37 -1.17 25.49 -5.55
C THR A 37 0.33 25.81 -5.50
N ASN A 38 1.13 24.96 -4.87
CA ASN A 38 2.56 25.20 -4.69
C ASN A 38 3.36 25.12 -6.01
N LEU A 39 2.95 24.25 -6.93
CA LEU A 39 3.60 24.07 -8.24
C LEU A 39 3.02 25.00 -9.33
N GLY A 40 1.96 25.76 -9.03
CA GLY A 40 1.28 26.61 -10.01
C GLY A 40 0.59 25.84 -11.14
N VAL A 41 0.16 24.60 -10.89
CA VAL A 41 -0.52 23.72 -11.87
C VAL A 41 -2.00 23.54 -11.52
N SER A 42 -2.81 23.15 -12.50
CA SER A 42 -4.24 22.90 -12.24
C SER A 42 -4.46 21.62 -11.43
N PHE A 43 -5.51 21.61 -10.59
CA PHE A 43 -5.88 20.39 -9.85
C PHE A 43 -6.18 19.21 -10.80
N SER A 44 -6.76 19.48 -11.96
CA SER A 44 -7.06 18.46 -12.97
C SER A 44 -5.79 17.80 -13.53
N GLU A 45 -4.71 18.54 -13.72
CA GLU A 45 -3.41 17.98 -14.12
C GLU A 45 -2.83 17.08 -13.03
N VAL A 46 -2.83 17.54 -11.78
CA VAL A 46 -2.35 16.73 -10.64
C VAL A 46 -3.17 15.46 -10.50
N TYR A 47 -4.50 15.57 -10.56
CA TYR A 47 -5.40 14.43 -10.47
C TYR A 47 -5.20 13.46 -11.64
N GLY A 48 -5.05 13.98 -12.86
CA GLY A 48 -4.73 13.18 -14.05
C GLY A 48 -3.46 12.36 -13.86
N VAL A 49 -2.37 12.99 -13.42
CA VAL A 49 -1.10 12.30 -13.13
C VAL A 49 -1.25 11.27 -12.01
N ALA A 50 -1.93 11.63 -10.91
CA ALA A 50 -2.14 10.74 -9.77
C ALA A 50 -3.00 9.51 -10.13
N THR A 51 -3.96 9.64 -11.04
CA THR A 51 -4.75 8.50 -11.53
C THR A 51 -4.06 7.67 -12.61
N PHE A 52 -3.13 8.27 -13.36
CA PHE A 52 -2.46 7.62 -14.49
C PHE A 52 -1.40 6.60 -14.02
N TYR A 53 -0.62 6.95 -13.00
CA TYR A 53 0.42 6.05 -12.48
C TYR A 53 -0.13 5.15 -11.38
N HIS A 54 -0.05 3.83 -11.59
CA HIS A 54 -0.49 2.82 -10.62
C HIS A 54 0.22 2.88 -9.25
N GLN A 55 1.40 3.51 -9.18
CA GLN A 55 2.15 3.66 -7.92
C GLN A 55 1.44 4.61 -6.93
N PHE A 56 0.61 5.53 -7.42
CA PHE A 56 -0.06 6.49 -6.59
C PHE A 56 -1.35 5.92 -5.99
N ARG A 57 -1.52 6.12 -4.69
CA ARG A 57 -2.64 5.64 -3.88
C ARG A 57 -3.53 6.82 -3.52
N LEU A 58 -4.75 6.82 -4.02
CA LEU A 58 -5.75 7.87 -3.75
C LEU A 58 -6.57 7.60 -2.48
N GLN A 59 -6.46 6.39 -1.93
CA GLN A 59 -7.16 5.94 -0.74
C GLN A 59 -6.14 5.47 0.30
N PRO A 60 -6.43 5.63 1.60
CA PRO A 60 -5.56 5.16 2.65
C PRO A 60 -5.38 3.64 2.54
N PRO A 61 -4.13 3.14 2.46
CA PRO A 61 -3.89 1.70 2.55
C PRO A 61 -4.23 1.21 3.97
N GLY A 62 -4.49 -0.09 4.09
CA GLY A 62 -4.48 -0.74 5.40
C GLY A 62 -3.05 -0.85 5.93
N THR A 63 -2.93 -1.21 7.21
CA THR A 63 -1.64 -1.40 7.89
C THR A 63 -0.67 -2.30 7.11
N TYR A 64 -1.21 -3.32 6.45
CA TYR A 64 -0.47 -4.27 5.64
C TYR A 64 -1.04 -4.35 4.22
N VAL A 65 -0.22 -4.07 3.23
CA VAL A 65 -0.58 -4.21 1.81
C VAL A 65 -0.03 -5.52 1.29
N ILE A 66 -0.92 -6.43 0.90
CA ILE A 66 -0.61 -7.72 0.29
C ILE A 66 -0.63 -7.54 -1.22
N GLN A 67 0.52 -7.72 -1.84
CA GLN A 67 0.74 -7.60 -3.26
C GLN A 67 0.99 -8.97 -3.88
N VAL A 68 0.11 -9.39 -4.79
CA VAL A 68 0.18 -10.73 -5.41
C VAL A 68 0.78 -10.62 -6.80
N CYS A 69 1.85 -11.37 -7.07
CA CYS A 69 2.52 -11.36 -8.38
C CYS A 69 1.62 -11.99 -9.46
N MET A 70 1.21 -11.18 -10.43
CA MET A 70 0.46 -11.61 -11.62
C MET A 70 1.36 -11.78 -12.85
N GLY A 71 2.67 -11.87 -12.66
CA GLY A 71 3.62 -12.19 -13.74
C GLY A 71 3.36 -13.60 -14.31
N THR A 72 3.70 -13.82 -15.57
CA THR A 72 3.45 -15.08 -16.30
C THR A 72 3.92 -16.33 -15.55
N GLY A 73 5.12 -16.29 -14.95
CA GLY A 73 5.66 -17.41 -14.19
C GLY A 73 4.89 -17.73 -12.89
N CYS A 74 4.31 -16.72 -12.23
CA CYS A 74 3.44 -16.95 -11.08
C CYS A 74 2.03 -17.33 -11.51
N HIS A 75 1.52 -16.72 -12.58
CA HIS A 75 0.21 -17.03 -13.15
C HIS A 75 0.12 -18.51 -13.58
N ALA A 76 1.13 -19.02 -14.29
CA ALA A 76 1.21 -20.42 -14.70
C ALA A 76 1.24 -21.42 -13.53
N LYS A 77 1.69 -20.98 -12.33
CA LYS A 77 1.69 -21.79 -11.11
C LYS A 77 0.43 -21.59 -10.24
N GLY A 78 -0.62 -20.96 -10.76
CA GLY A 78 -1.90 -20.81 -10.05
C GLY A 78 -1.96 -19.65 -9.05
N ASN A 79 -1.11 -18.63 -9.18
CA ASN A 79 -1.17 -17.49 -8.26
C ASN A 79 -2.44 -16.64 -8.41
N ALA A 80 -3.16 -16.78 -9.53
CA ALA A 80 -4.49 -16.20 -9.71
C ALA A 80 -5.50 -16.81 -8.73
N ASP A 81 -5.45 -18.12 -8.50
CA ASP A 81 -6.33 -18.81 -7.55
C ASP A 81 -6.02 -18.36 -6.11
N ASN A 82 -4.74 -18.16 -5.79
CA ASN A 82 -4.32 -17.59 -4.51
C ASN A 82 -4.89 -16.17 -4.30
N PHE A 83 -4.97 -15.34 -5.35
CA PHE A 83 -5.53 -14.00 -5.27
C PHE A 83 -7.04 -14.02 -4.99
N GLU A 84 -7.79 -14.87 -5.69
CA GLU A 84 -9.22 -15.05 -5.43
C GLU A 84 -9.45 -15.66 -4.04
N HIS A 85 -8.60 -16.60 -3.61
CA HIS A 85 -8.66 -17.13 -2.25
C HIS A 85 -8.42 -16.04 -1.19
N LEU A 86 -7.47 -15.14 -1.40
CA LEU A 86 -7.24 -14.00 -0.51
C LEU A 86 -8.44 -13.04 -0.45
N LYS A 87 -9.11 -12.78 -1.58
CA LYS A 87 -10.35 -11.97 -1.57
C LYS A 87 -11.42 -12.59 -0.69
N LEU A 88 -11.61 -13.90 -0.79
CA LEU A 88 -12.58 -14.63 0.04
C LEU A 88 -12.20 -14.60 1.53
N LEU A 89 -10.92 -14.82 1.86
CA LEU A 89 -10.44 -14.78 3.24
C LEU A 89 -10.54 -13.40 3.88
N LEU A 90 -10.40 -12.33 3.09
CA LEU A 90 -10.45 -10.94 3.53
C LEU A 90 -11.84 -10.30 3.40
N ASP A 91 -12.83 -11.07 2.91
CA ASP A 91 -14.20 -10.62 2.62
C ASP A 91 -14.25 -9.35 1.75
N LEU A 92 -13.45 -9.35 0.68
CA LEU A 92 -13.31 -8.23 -0.26
C LEU A 92 -14.31 -8.35 -1.41
N LYS A 93 -15.01 -7.25 -1.72
CA LYS A 93 -15.81 -7.08 -2.94
C LYS A 93 -14.91 -6.82 -4.15
N PRO A 94 -15.41 -7.00 -5.41
CA PRO A 94 -14.60 -6.85 -6.62
C PRO A 94 -13.81 -5.52 -6.73
N ASP A 95 -14.43 -4.41 -6.35
CA ASP A 95 -13.82 -3.07 -6.42
C ASP A 95 -13.18 -2.63 -5.09
N GLN A 96 -13.21 -3.48 -4.07
CA GLN A 96 -12.76 -3.17 -2.72
C GLN A 96 -11.36 -3.74 -2.52
N LYS A 97 -10.38 -2.85 -2.29
CA LYS A 97 -8.99 -3.23 -1.99
C LYS A 97 -8.74 -3.36 -0.49
N LEU A 98 -9.46 -2.62 0.34
CA LEU A 98 -9.26 -2.55 1.78
C LEU A 98 -10.24 -3.47 2.51
N SER A 99 -9.74 -4.34 3.39
CA SER A 99 -10.58 -5.21 4.21
C SER A 99 -11.39 -4.41 5.24
N LYS A 100 -12.52 -4.96 5.71
CA LYS A 100 -13.41 -4.31 6.69
C LYS A 100 -12.68 -3.92 7.97
N ASP A 101 -11.69 -4.73 8.37
CA ASP A 101 -10.88 -4.51 9.57
C ASP A 101 -9.87 -3.37 9.40
N LYS A 102 -9.72 -2.80 8.20
CA LYS A 102 -8.71 -1.79 7.82
C LYS A 102 -7.24 -2.20 8.02
N ILE A 103 -6.98 -3.44 8.43
CA ILE A 103 -5.64 -3.99 8.61
C ILE A 103 -5.01 -4.36 7.27
N PHE A 104 -5.77 -4.96 6.35
CA PHE A 104 -5.23 -5.51 5.12
C PHE A 104 -5.74 -4.78 3.88
N SER A 105 -4.82 -4.48 2.96
CA SER A 105 -5.14 -4.10 1.58
C SER A 105 -4.64 -5.17 0.62
N LEU A 106 -5.43 -5.53 -0.39
CA LEU A 106 -5.06 -6.50 -1.41
C LEU A 106 -4.88 -5.80 -2.77
N GLU A 107 -3.72 -6.01 -3.39
CA GLU A 107 -3.38 -5.44 -4.69
C GLU A 107 -2.79 -6.52 -5.61
N ALA A 108 -3.15 -6.46 -6.90
CA ALA A 108 -2.46 -7.21 -7.93
C ALA A 108 -1.18 -6.46 -8.31
N ALA A 109 -0.04 -7.13 -8.23
CA ALA A 109 1.24 -6.56 -8.60
C ALA A 109 1.79 -7.17 -9.88
N ARG A 110 2.67 -6.41 -10.52
CA ARG A 110 3.46 -6.91 -11.64
C ARG A 110 4.53 -7.90 -11.17
N CYS A 111 5.28 -8.43 -12.12
CA CYS A 111 6.33 -9.40 -11.84
C CYS A 111 7.39 -8.82 -10.89
N PHE A 112 7.72 -9.56 -9.83
CA PHE A 112 8.80 -9.24 -8.91
C PHE A 112 10.18 -9.78 -9.35
N GLY A 113 10.23 -10.55 -10.45
CA GLY A 113 11.46 -11.19 -10.93
C GLY A 113 11.87 -12.48 -10.19
N CYS A 114 11.14 -12.89 -9.15
CA CYS A 114 11.47 -14.05 -8.32
C CYS A 114 10.80 -15.36 -8.80
N CYS A 115 10.88 -15.68 -10.10
CA CYS A 115 10.17 -16.84 -10.67
C CYS A 115 10.60 -18.19 -10.10
N SER A 116 11.83 -18.31 -9.57
CA SER A 116 12.32 -19.50 -8.88
C SER A 116 11.47 -19.87 -7.65
N LEU A 117 10.95 -18.85 -6.96
CA LEU A 117 10.13 -18.99 -5.76
C LEU A 117 8.63 -18.96 -6.05
N ALA A 118 8.21 -18.98 -7.32
CA ALA A 118 6.80 -18.90 -7.67
C ALA A 118 5.99 -20.08 -7.10
N PRO A 119 4.74 -19.84 -6.63
CA PRO A 119 4.00 -18.57 -6.58
C PRO A 119 4.54 -17.59 -5.52
N VAL A 120 4.52 -16.27 -5.80
CA VAL A 120 5.09 -15.24 -4.92
C VAL A 120 4.05 -14.19 -4.53
N ILE A 121 4.08 -13.79 -3.25
CA ILE A 121 3.41 -12.59 -2.74
C ILE A 121 4.40 -11.72 -1.96
N MET A 122 4.05 -10.46 -1.81
CA MET A 122 4.78 -9.50 -0.97
C MET A 122 3.81 -8.90 0.04
N VAL A 123 4.25 -8.72 1.28
CA VAL A 123 3.52 -7.97 2.30
C VAL A 123 4.33 -6.74 2.65
N THR A 124 3.74 -5.57 2.41
CA THR A 124 4.32 -4.26 2.72
C THR A 124 3.64 -3.70 3.96
N ASP A 125 4.44 -3.32 4.95
CA ASP A 125 4.00 -2.61 6.13
C ASP A 125 3.93 -1.11 5.84
N SER A 126 2.73 -0.52 5.91
CA SER A 126 2.53 0.89 5.57
C SER A 126 3.05 1.85 6.63
N THR A 127 3.34 1.40 7.86
CA THR A 127 3.76 2.29 8.95
C THR A 127 5.28 2.49 8.96
N ILE A 128 6.03 1.43 8.64
CA ILE A 128 7.50 1.43 8.64
C ILE A 128 8.11 1.29 7.24
N ASN A 129 7.28 1.20 6.19
CA ASN A 129 7.70 0.96 4.80
C ASN A 129 8.56 -0.31 4.61
N ASP A 130 8.42 -1.30 5.50
CA ASP A 130 9.10 -2.58 5.39
C ASP A 130 8.38 -3.51 4.41
N GLN A 131 9.13 -4.30 3.64
CA GLN A 131 8.58 -5.17 2.60
C GLN A 131 9.16 -6.57 2.73
N ARG A 132 8.27 -7.57 2.84
CA ARG A 132 8.67 -8.97 2.96
C ARG A 132 8.09 -9.82 1.84
N LEU A 133 8.96 -10.51 1.12
CA LEU A 133 8.61 -11.45 0.06
C LEU A 133 8.38 -12.86 0.62
N PHE A 134 7.33 -13.52 0.14
CA PHE A 134 6.98 -14.90 0.46
C PHE A 134 6.88 -15.72 -0.82
N GLY A 135 7.71 -16.75 -0.92
CA GLY A 135 7.72 -17.71 -2.02
C GLY A 135 6.95 -19.00 -1.70
N HIS A 136 6.73 -19.81 -2.73
CA HIS A 136 6.05 -21.10 -2.67
C HIS A 136 4.71 -21.04 -1.92
N VAL A 137 3.98 -19.94 -2.12
CA VAL A 137 2.74 -19.70 -1.38
C VAL A 137 1.60 -20.59 -1.87
N ASN A 138 0.89 -21.15 -0.90
CA ASN A 138 -0.31 -21.96 -1.08
C ASN A 138 -1.38 -21.50 -0.08
N PRO A 139 -2.66 -21.92 -0.24
CA PRO A 139 -3.76 -21.49 0.64
C PRO A 139 -3.51 -21.68 2.14
N LYS A 140 -2.75 -22.72 2.55
CA LYS A 140 -2.41 -22.97 3.96
C LYS A 140 -1.40 -21.93 4.46
N VAL A 141 -0.36 -21.64 3.69
CA VAL A 141 0.65 -20.63 4.01
C VAL A 141 0.00 -19.24 4.03
N LEU A 142 -0.93 -18.94 3.12
CA LEU A 142 -1.66 -17.67 3.11
C LEU A 142 -2.40 -17.43 4.44
N LYS A 143 -3.12 -18.45 4.95
CA LYS A 143 -3.80 -18.36 6.26
C LYS A 143 -2.82 -18.11 7.41
N LYS A 144 -1.65 -18.77 7.38
CA LYS A 144 -0.60 -18.56 8.38
C LYS A 144 -0.06 -17.13 8.35
N ILE A 145 0.23 -16.61 7.15
CA ILE A 145 0.70 -15.24 6.94
C ILE A 145 -0.34 -14.25 7.46
N LEU A 146 -1.61 -14.39 7.08
CA LEU A 146 -2.68 -13.51 7.55
C LEU A 146 -2.82 -13.52 9.07
N GLY A 147 -2.69 -14.68 9.72
CA GLY A 147 -2.70 -14.79 11.18
C GLY A 147 -1.53 -14.06 11.83
N GLU A 148 -0.30 -14.30 11.35
CA GLU A 148 0.92 -13.63 11.86
C GLU A 148 0.80 -12.11 11.78
N TYR A 149 0.39 -11.58 10.63
CA TYR A 149 0.29 -10.14 10.43
C TYR A 149 -0.91 -9.51 11.15
N ARG A 150 -1.98 -10.28 11.41
CA ARG A 150 -3.11 -9.81 12.22
C ARG A 150 -2.71 -9.64 13.69
N GLU A 151 -1.90 -10.55 14.24
CA GLU A 151 -1.37 -10.40 15.61
C GLU A 151 -0.37 -9.24 15.70
N LYS A 152 0.50 -9.08 14.69
CA LYS A 152 1.38 -7.89 14.60
C LYS A 152 0.61 -6.58 14.51
N ALA A 153 -0.51 -6.54 13.79
CA ALA A 153 -1.39 -5.37 13.73
C ALA A 153 -1.91 -4.99 15.11
N LYS A 154 -2.44 -5.97 15.87
CA LYS A 154 -2.96 -5.75 17.23
C LYS A 154 -1.88 -5.22 18.16
N GLN A 155 -0.67 -5.78 18.09
CA GLN A 155 0.45 -5.33 18.93
C GLN A 155 0.81 -3.86 18.65
N LYS A 156 0.82 -3.46 17.38
CA LYS A 156 1.06 -2.06 16.98
C LYS A 156 -0.05 -1.11 17.44
N GLU A 157 -1.31 -1.52 17.37
CA GLU A 157 -2.43 -0.73 17.90
C GLU A 157 -2.31 -0.53 19.41
N ILE A 158 -1.86 -1.55 20.15
CA ILE A 158 -1.62 -1.45 21.60
C ILE A 158 -0.46 -0.49 21.88
N GLU A 159 0.64 -0.60 21.14
CA GLU A 159 1.83 0.26 21.30
C GLU A 159 1.51 1.74 21.05
N GLN A 160 0.79 2.07 19.97
CA GLN A 160 0.33 3.43 19.70
C GLN A 160 -0.61 3.97 20.78
N LYS A 161 -1.48 3.12 21.35
CA LYS A 161 -2.40 3.52 22.41
C LYS A 161 -1.66 3.75 23.74
N CYS A 162 -0.62 2.95 24.02
CA CYS A 162 0.27 3.15 25.16
C CYS A 162 1.08 4.45 25.03
N GLU A 163 1.61 4.78 23.85
CA GLU A 163 2.33 6.05 23.63
C GLU A 163 1.44 7.28 23.83
N MET A 164 0.17 7.23 23.40
CA MET A 164 -0.79 8.31 23.66
C MET A 164 -1.11 8.48 25.15
N ILE A 165 -1.21 7.38 25.91
CA ILE A 165 -1.53 7.44 27.35
C ILE A 165 -0.34 8.00 28.16
N VAL A 166 0.89 7.73 27.74
CA VAL A 166 2.10 8.25 28.40
C VAL A 166 2.30 9.74 28.13
N CYS A 167 1.87 10.26 26.98
CA CYS A 167 1.97 11.68 26.64
C CYS A 167 0.98 12.58 27.43
N GLN A 168 -0.19 12.07 27.83
CA GLN A 168 -1.19 12.85 28.60
C GLN A 168 -0.89 12.99 30.11
N ARG A 169 0.26 12.50 30.59
CA ARG A 169 0.72 12.64 31.99
C ARG A 169 1.95 13.54 32.18
N LYS A 170 2.30 14.36 31.18
CA LYS A 170 3.33 15.40 31.27
C LYS A 170 2.76 16.77 31.04
#